data_AF-A0A7W6LEX8-F1
#
_entry.id   AF-A0A7W6LEX8-F1
#
_cell.length_a   1.000
_cell.length_b   1.000
_cell.length_c   1.000
_cell.angle_alpha   90.00
_cell.angle_beta   90.00
_cell.angle_gamma   90.00
#
_symmetry.space_group_name_H-M   'P 1'
#
loop_
_entity.id
_entity.type
_entity.pdbx_description
1 polymer ?
#
loop_
_entity_poly.entity_id
_entity_poly.type
_entity_poly.pdbx_seq_one_letter_code
_entity_poly.pdbx_strand_id
1 'polypeptide(L)' 'MGISQYDPGALGRPAWNAGKQVSVKKPLKQRQIWAVRFFLDREGRMRDRALFYLAIDSKLRGC' A
#
# COMPACT_ATOMS: atom_id res chain seq x y z
N MET A 1 7.33 13.97 15.40
CA MET A 1 7.17 13.02 14.27
C MET A 1 8.00 11.79 14.61
N GLY A 2 7.37 10.75 15.16
CA GLY A 2 8.07 9.58 15.69
C GLY A 2 8.44 8.61 14.57
N ILE A 3 9.72 8.31 14.44
CA ILE A 3 10.19 7.27 13.53
C ILE A 3 9.75 5.92 14.09
N SER A 4 8.94 5.19 13.33
CA SER A 4 8.55 3.82 13.65
C SER A 4 9.80 2.94 13.62
N GLN A 5 10.05 2.25 14.74
CA GLN A 5 11.11 1.25 14.91
C GLN A 5 11.07 0.08 13.91
N TYR A 6 10.01 -0.03 13.10
CA TYR A 6 9.82 -1.08 12.08
C TYR A 6 10.02 -0.61 10.64
N ASP A 7 10.51 0.61 10.40
CA ASP A 7 10.80 1.10 9.05
C ASP A 7 12.28 0.86 8.69
N PRO A 8 12.62 -0.23 7.96
CA PRO A 8 14.00 -0.49 7.54
C PRO A 8 14.53 0.55 6.52
N GLY A 9 13.67 1.47 6.03
CA GLY A 9 14.04 2.61 5.21
C GLY A 9 14.43 3.86 6.01
N ALA A 10 14.19 3.90 7.33
CA ALA A 10 14.42 5.09 8.15
C ALA A 10 15.91 5.41 8.42
N LEU A 11 16.83 4.50 8.10
CA LEU A 11 18.27 4.74 8.16
C LEU A 11 18.76 5.45 6.89
N GLY A 12 18.51 6.76 6.82
CA GLY A 12 19.15 7.65 5.85
C GLY A 12 18.76 7.46 4.38
N ARG A 13 17.75 6.63 4.06
CA ARG A 13 17.22 6.58 2.70
C ARG A 13 16.17 7.68 2.53
N PRO A 14 16.34 8.59 1.56
CA PRO A 14 15.27 9.53 1.25
C PRO A 14 14.01 8.74 0.92
N ALA A 15 12.85 9.22 1.38
CA ALA A 15 11.58 8.61 1.05
C ALA A 15 11.48 8.39 -0.47
N TRP A 16 10.84 7.30 -0.91
CA TRP A 16 10.77 6.95 -2.34
C TRP A 16 10.16 8.07 -3.22
N ASN A 17 9.41 8.98 -2.59
CA ASN A 17 8.76 10.15 -3.18
C ASN A 17 9.42 11.50 -2.79
N ALA A 18 10.59 11.52 -2.17
CA ALA A 18 11.28 12.75 -1.79
C ALA A 18 11.55 13.64 -3.03
N GLY A 19 11.09 14.88 -2.99
CA GLY A 19 11.20 15.84 -4.10
C GLY A 19 10.23 15.60 -5.27
N LYS A 20 9.31 14.63 -5.17
CA LYS A 20 8.31 14.34 -6.22
C LYS A 20 6.91 14.69 -5.72
N GLN A 21 6.24 15.62 -6.41
CA GLN A 21 4.80 15.80 -6.24
C GLN A 21 4.08 14.59 -6.82
N VAL A 22 3.67 13.67 -5.94
CA VAL A 22 2.87 12.51 -6.33
C VAL A 22 1.44 12.98 -6.48
N SER A 23 1.03 13.24 -7.73
CA SER A 23 -0.36 13.54 -8.04
C SER A 23 -1.27 12.39 -7.64
N VAL A 24 -2.53 12.71 -7.33
CA VAL A 24 -3.56 11.74 -6.98
C VAL A 24 -3.64 10.67 -8.07
N LYS A 25 -3.29 9.43 -7.71
CA LYS A 25 -3.45 8.29 -8.62
C LYS A 25 -4.94 7.98 -8.76
N LYS A 26 -5.35 7.57 -9.96
CA LYS A 26 -6.73 7.13 -10.20
C LYS A 26 -7.06 5.97 -9.24
N PRO A 27 -8.27 6.00 -8.65
CA PRO A 27 -8.80 4.86 -7.90
C PRO A 27 -8.65 3.55 -8.66
N LEU A 28 -8.28 2.47 -7.95
CA LEU A 28 -8.31 1.12 -8.52
C LEU A 28 -9.74 0.76 -8.94
N LYS A 29 -9.87 0.18 -10.14
CA LYS A 29 -11.13 -0.40 -10.62
C LYS A 29 -11.41 -1.73 -9.90
N GLN A 30 -12.68 -2.09 -9.74
CA GLN A 30 -13.08 -3.35 -9.09
C GLN A 30 -12.38 -4.58 -9.71
N ARG A 31 -12.28 -4.63 -11.04
CA ARG A 31 -11.58 -5.71 -11.76
C ARG A 31 -10.08 -5.80 -11.38
N GLN A 32 -9.42 -4.68 -11.11
CA GLN A 32 -8.01 -4.67 -10.70
C GLN A 32 -7.86 -5.17 -9.26
N ILE A 33 -8.78 -4.81 -8.36
CA ILE A 33 -8.80 -5.30 -6.98
C ILE A 33 -8.96 -6.83 -6.96
N TRP A 34 -9.87 -7.36 -7.78
CA TRP A 34 -10.05 -8.81 -7.93
C TRP A 34 -8.79 -9.51 -8.47
N ALA A 35 -8.12 -8.93 -9.47
CA ALA A 35 -6.90 -9.49 -10.02
C ALA A 35 -5.79 -9.59 -8.95
N VAL A 36 -5.61 -8.55 -8.13
CA VAL A 36 -4.64 -8.55 -7.03
C VAL A 36 -5.02 -9.57 -5.95
N ARG A 37 -6.30 -9.65 -5.57
CA ARG A 37 -6.79 -10.65 -4.62
C ARG A 37 -6.49 -12.07 -5.10
N PHE A 38 -6.81 -12.36 -6.37
CA PHE A 38 -6.57 -13.67 -6.98
C PHE A 38 -5.09 -14.04 -7.00
N PHE A 39 -4.22 -13.08 -7.36
CA PHE A 39 -2.77 -13.30 -7.37
C PHE A 39 -2.23 -13.63 -5.97
N LEU A 40 -2.62 -12.85 -4.95
CA LEU A 40 -2.17 -13.06 -3.57
C LEU A 40 -2.70 -14.37 -2.95
N ASP A 41 -3.91 -14.76 -3.34
CA ASP A 41 -4.51 -16.04 -2.93
C ASP A 41 -3.76 -17.22 -3.56
N ARG A 42 -3.43 -17.12 -4.85
CA ARG A 42 -2.65 -18.13 -5.57
C ARG A 42 -1.24 -18.30 -5.01
N GLU A 43 -0.58 -17.22 -4.57
CA GLU A 43 0.76 -17.31 -3.96
C GLU A 43 0.74 -17.75 -2.48
N GLY A 44 -0.44 -17.93 -1.87
CA GLY A 44 -0.55 -18.31 -0.45
C GLY A 44 -0.05 -17.22 0.51
N ARG A 45 0.06 -15.97 0.04
CA ARG A 45 0.64 -14.85 0.81
C ARG A 45 -0.39 -14.21 1.73
N MET A 46 -0.74 -14.93 2.80
CA MET A 46 -1.79 -14.51 3.74
C MET A 46 -1.54 -13.12 4.36
N ARG A 47 -0.28 -12.80 4.70
CA ARG A 47 0.08 -11.49 5.27
C ARG A 47 -0.19 -10.36 4.28
N ASP A 48 0.24 -10.52 3.03
CA ASP A 48 0.07 -9.50 2.01
C ASP A 48 -1.39 -9.35 1.59
N ARG A 49 -2.15 -10.46 1.59
CA ARG A 49 -3.60 -10.43 1.42
C ARG A 49 -4.28 -9.63 2.53
N ALA A 50 -3.92 -9.86 3.78
CA ALA A 50 -4.48 -9.13 4.93
C ALA A 50 -4.13 -7.63 4.88
N LEU A 51 -2.87 -7.29 4.55
CA LEU A 51 -2.45 -5.89 4.37
C LEU A 51 -3.17 -5.22 3.20
N PHE A 52 -3.40 -5.96 2.11
CA PHE A 52 -4.16 -5.45 0.97
C PHE A 52 -5.63 -5.19 1.33
N TYR A 53 -6.28 -6.11 2.06
CA TYR A 53 -7.63 -5.88 2.60
C TYR A 53 -7.67 -4.64 3.50
N LEU A 54 -6.76 -4.58 4.47
CA LEU A 54 -6.67 -3.45 5.39
C LEU A 54 -6.47 -2.12 4.65
N ALA A 55 -5.64 -2.07 3.61
CA ALA A 55 -5.40 -0.85 2.85
C ALA A 55 -6.63 -0.41 2.04
N ILE A 56 -7.43 -1.35 1.53
CA ILE A 56 -8.67 -1.06 0.77
C ILE A 56 -9.81 -0.66 1.72
N ASP A 57 -9.93 -1.32 2.88
CA ASP A 57 -10.95 -1.06 3.89
C ASP A 57 -10.63 0.18 4.75
N SER A 58 -9.35 0.50 4.92
CA SER A 58 -8.92 1.79 5.45
C SER A 58 -9.39 2.85 4.48
N LYS A 59 -10.36 3.65 4.92
CA LYS A 59 -11.06 4.66 4.13
C LYS A 59 -10.16 5.84 3.78
N LEU A 60 -9.05 5.61 3.07
CA LEU A 60 -8.13 6.62 2.51
C LEU A 60 -8.75 7.41 1.35
N ARG A 61 -10.09 7.38 1.21
CA ARG A 61 -10.86 8.17 0.24
C ARG A 61 -11.73 9.25 0.91
N GLY A 62 -11.41 9.66 2.13
CA GLY A 62 -12.19 10.64 2.88
C GLY A 62 -11.33 11.75 3.47
N CYS A 63 -10.84 12.65 2.61
CA CYS A 63 -10.85 14.12 2.72
C CYS A 63 -9.85 14.72 1.71
#